data_AF-A0AAV8DSG2-F1
#
_entry.id   AF-A0AAV8DSG2-F1
#
_cell.length_a   1.000
_cell.length_b   1.000
_cell.length_c   1.000
_cell.angle_alpha   90.00
_cell.angle_beta   90.00
_cell.angle_gamma   90.00
#
_symmetry.space_group_name_H-M   'P 1'
#
loop_
_entity.id
_entity.type
_entity.pdbx_description
1 polymer ?
#
loop_
_entity_poly.entity_id
_entity_poly.type
_entity_poly.pdbx_seq_one_letter_code
_entity_poly.pdbx_strand_id
1 'polypeptide(L)'
;MIRYLADKVSASGFYVVVPDFLHGDPITPEIAKNSRDEWLKKHGTDKAFEEAKPIIEALKKIGISAIGAAGFCWGAKVVVELAKYDYITAAVLLHPSRVTHDDIGDVKCPISILGAETDHITPPEMIKQFGEILSSKPEVDSHVKIFPGVVHGWSLRYDVKDKTAAEKAEEAHKDMLNWWYQRQRSLQVSNEKHIHNSGTMPPKITSSGTHNDELQTIVEHLSQELKEANLRFQRQQLENTQQFGECTQQIGELKALLEHFICSQPLKNSGEKWLNFWFFRIDKKHWHCLRIVSQRLKQE
;
A
#
# COMPACT_ATOMS: atom_id res chain seq x y z
N MET A 1 -16.70 -8.06 -3.48
CA MET A 1 -15.82 -8.30 -2.31
C MET A 1 -14.57 -7.42 -2.28
N ILE A 2 -13.71 -7.43 -3.30
CA ILE A 2 -12.42 -6.68 -3.27
C ILE A 2 -12.60 -5.19 -2.90
N ARG A 3 -13.59 -4.50 -3.48
CA ARG A 3 -13.91 -3.10 -3.14
C ARG A 3 -14.23 -2.92 -1.65
N TYR A 4 -15.06 -3.78 -1.07
CA TYR A 4 -15.40 -3.75 0.36
C TYR A 4 -14.16 -3.91 1.26
N LEU A 5 -13.22 -4.78 0.89
CA LEU A 5 -11.97 -4.95 1.64
C LEU A 5 -11.04 -3.72 1.48
N ALA A 6 -10.99 -3.12 0.29
CA ALA A 6 -10.28 -1.87 0.06
C ALA A 6 -10.87 -0.71 0.87
N ASP A 7 -12.20 -0.57 0.91
CA ASP A 7 -12.91 0.42 1.72
C ASP A 7 -12.63 0.22 3.22
N LYS A 8 -12.63 -1.03 3.69
CA LYS A 8 -12.31 -1.38 5.08
C LYS A 8 -10.86 -1.03 5.46
N VAL A 9 -9.90 -1.33 4.59
CA VAL A 9 -8.48 -0.99 4.81
C VAL A 9 -8.31 0.52 4.75
N SER A 10 -9.05 1.20 3.88
CA SER A 10 -9.03 2.67 3.80
C SER A 10 -9.58 3.31 5.07
N ALA A 11 -10.70 2.81 5.60
CA ALA A 11 -11.26 3.21 6.90
C ALA A 11 -10.31 2.92 8.08
N SER A 12 -9.31 2.06 7.89
CA SER A 12 -8.25 1.76 8.86
C SER A 12 -7.07 2.76 8.79
N GLY A 13 -7.20 3.85 8.03
CA GLY A 13 -6.22 4.95 7.97
C GLY A 13 -5.16 4.82 6.87
N PHE A 14 -5.29 3.83 5.98
CA PHE A 14 -4.41 3.67 4.82
C PHE A 14 -5.01 4.34 3.57
N TYR A 15 -4.18 4.88 2.70
CA TYR A 15 -4.52 5.07 1.29
C TYR A 15 -4.50 3.69 0.61
N VAL A 16 -5.39 3.44 -0.35
CA VAL A 16 -5.54 2.10 -0.97
C VAL A 16 -5.64 2.20 -2.49
N VAL A 17 -4.87 1.38 -3.20
CA VAL A 17 -4.87 1.25 -4.66
C VAL A 17 -5.00 -0.21 -5.03
N VAL A 18 -5.95 -0.50 -5.92
CA VAL A 18 -6.24 -1.83 -6.44
C VAL A 18 -6.10 -1.75 -7.96
N PRO A 19 -4.91 -2.00 -8.54
CA PRO A 19 -4.73 -1.92 -9.98
C PRO A 19 -5.41 -3.09 -10.70
N ASP A 20 -5.92 -2.81 -11.89
CA ASP A 20 -6.55 -3.80 -12.76
C ASP A 20 -5.51 -4.47 -13.68
N PHE A 21 -4.71 -5.37 -13.10
CA PHE A 21 -3.75 -6.22 -13.80
C PHE A 21 -4.39 -7.25 -14.75
N LEU A 22 -5.72 -7.29 -14.83
CA LEU A 22 -6.48 -8.17 -15.70
C LEU A 22 -7.13 -7.38 -16.86
N HIS A 23 -6.98 -6.06 -16.89
CA HIS A 23 -7.50 -5.15 -17.92
C HIS A 23 -8.99 -5.34 -18.24
N GLY A 24 -9.79 -5.58 -17.21
CA GLY A 24 -11.21 -5.87 -17.34
C GLY A 24 -11.53 -7.27 -17.89
N ASP A 25 -10.56 -8.17 -18.11
CA ASP A 25 -10.78 -9.53 -18.62
C ASP A 25 -10.53 -10.61 -17.56
N PRO A 26 -11.46 -10.83 -16.62
CA PRO A 26 -11.19 -11.62 -15.45
C PRO A 26 -11.77 -13.05 -15.54
N ILE A 27 -11.42 -13.91 -14.58
CA ILE A 27 -11.94 -15.28 -14.61
C ILE A 27 -13.44 -15.33 -14.28
N THR A 28 -14.23 -15.96 -15.13
CA THR A 28 -15.56 -16.42 -14.72
C THR A 28 -15.47 -17.86 -14.20
N PRO A 29 -16.45 -18.38 -13.45
CA PRO A 29 -16.55 -19.81 -13.13
C PRO A 29 -16.50 -20.72 -14.37
N GLU A 30 -17.04 -20.24 -15.49
CA GLU A 30 -17.00 -20.90 -16.81
C GLU A 30 -15.56 -20.99 -17.34
N ILE A 31 -14.82 -19.88 -17.43
CA ILE A 31 -13.40 -19.87 -17.83
C ILE A 31 -12.57 -20.68 -16.82
N ALA A 32 -12.86 -20.57 -15.52
CA ALA A 32 -12.17 -21.30 -14.47
C ALA A 32 -12.34 -22.83 -14.56
N LYS A 33 -13.40 -23.30 -15.23
CA LYS A 33 -13.71 -24.72 -15.47
C LYS A 33 -13.19 -25.20 -16.84
N ASN A 34 -13.35 -24.39 -17.88
CA ASN A 34 -13.20 -24.84 -19.27
C ASN A 34 -11.88 -24.40 -19.94
N SER A 35 -11.32 -23.23 -19.57
CA SER A 35 -10.19 -22.59 -20.27
C SER A 35 -9.22 -21.87 -19.33
N ARG A 36 -9.06 -22.40 -18.11
CA ARG A 36 -8.26 -21.79 -17.03
C ARG A 36 -6.82 -21.51 -17.45
N ASP A 37 -6.19 -22.47 -18.13
CA ASP A 37 -4.76 -22.37 -18.48
C ASP A 37 -4.52 -21.42 -19.64
N GLU A 38 -5.48 -21.27 -20.57
CA GLU A 38 -5.44 -20.26 -21.62
C GLU A 38 -5.56 -18.85 -21.03
N TRP A 39 -6.49 -18.66 -20.08
CA TRP A 39 -6.60 -17.41 -19.33
C TRP A 39 -5.32 -17.10 -18.54
N LEU A 40 -4.68 -18.10 -17.92
CA LEU A 40 -3.41 -17.91 -17.21
C LEU A 40 -2.23 -17.59 -18.13
N LYS A 41 -2.21 -18.08 -19.38
CA LYS A 41 -1.21 -17.67 -20.39
C LYS A 41 -1.38 -16.20 -20.79
N LYS A 42 -2.62 -15.70 -20.84
CA LYS A 42 -2.93 -14.28 -21.14
C LYS A 42 -2.67 -13.36 -19.94
N HIS A 43 -2.93 -13.86 -18.73
CA HIS A 43 -2.87 -13.14 -17.45
C HIS A 43 -1.81 -13.76 -16.53
N GLY A 44 -0.58 -13.78 -17.03
CA GLY A 44 0.61 -14.24 -16.30
C GLY A 44 0.97 -13.31 -15.13
N THR A 45 1.50 -13.89 -14.06
CA THR A 45 1.91 -13.15 -12.85
C THR A 45 3.18 -12.32 -13.07
N ASP A 46 4.02 -12.76 -14.00
CA ASP A 46 5.19 -12.06 -14.54
C ASP A 46 4.81 -10.71 -15.16
N LYS A 47 3.79 -10.70 -16.03
CA LYS A 47 3.30 -9.47 -16.64
C LYS A 47 2.72 -8.50 -15.60
N ALA A 48 1.99 -9.02 -14.62
CA ALA A 48 1.44 -8.20 -13.53
C ALA A 48 2.52 -7.66 -12.58
N PHE A 49 3.63 -8.39 -12.39
CA PHE A 49 4.80 -7.91 -11.66
C PHE A 49 5.47 -6.75 -12.41
N GLU A 50 5.69 -6.86 -13.73
CA GLU A 50 6.21 -5.76 -14.54
C GLU A 50 5.28 -4.54 -14.53
N GLU A 51 3.96 -4.73 -14.66
CA GLU A 51 2.97 -3.66 -14.62
C GLU A 51 2.84 -3.00 -13.23
N ALA A 52 3.20 -3.68 -12.14
CA ALA A 52 3.17 -3.10 -10.79
C ALA A 52 4.28 -2.06 -10.58
N LYS A 53 5.46 -2.25 -11.17
CA LYS A 53 6.62 -1.35 -11.03
C LYS A 53 6.34 0.12 -11.36
N PRO A 54 5.81 0.51 -12.55
CA PRO A 54 5.54 1.90 -12.86
C PRO A 54 4.46 2.52 -11.95
N ILE A 55 3.54 1.71 -11.42
CA ILE A 55 2.54 2.19 -10.45
C ILE A 55 3.24 2.48 -9.13
N ILE A 56 4.09 1.58 -8.62
CA ILE A 56 4.87 1.78 -7.39
C ILE A 56 5.73 3.06 -7.48
N GLU A 57 6.39 3.28 -8.60
CA GLU A 57 7.19 4.50 -8.84
C GLU A 57 6.34 5.76 -8.96
N ALA A 58 5.15 5.71 -9.58
CA ALA A 58 4.22 6.84 -9.60
C ALA A 58 3.75 7.23 -8.18
N LEU A 59 3.65 6.26 -7.28
CA LEU A 59 3.21 6.48 -5.91
C LEU A 59 4.32 7.06 -5.03
N LYS A 60 5.55 6.58 -5.19
CA LYS A 60 6.74 7.22 -4.60
C LYS A 60 6.84 8.69 -5.03
N LYS A 61 6.60 8.99 -6.31
CA LYS A 61 6.61 10.37 -6.86
C LYS A 61 5.58 11.32 -6.25
N ILE A 62 4.43 10.83 -5.77
CA ILE A 62 3.42 11.66 -5.05
C ILE A 62 3.64 11.73 -3.53
N GLY A 63 4.80 11.24 -3.06
CA GLY A 63 5.21 11.30 -1.65
C GLY A 63 4.80 10.11 -0.79
N ILE A 64 4.44 8.96 -1.37
CA ILE A 64 4.29 7.72 -0.60
C ILE A 64 5.68 7.15 -0.30
N SER A 65 6.13 7.25 0.95
CA SER A 65 7.48 6.83 1.39
C SER A 65 7.60 5.33 1.67
N ALA A 66 6.50 4.65 2.00
CA ALA A 66 6.47 3.23 2.32
C ALA A 66 5.17 2.57 1.80
N ILE A 67 5.29 1.34 1.31
CA ILE A 67 4.24 0.66 0.52
C ILE A 67 4.06 -0.76 1.06
N GLY A 68 2.86 -1.06 1.55
CA GLY A 68 2.43 -2.43 1.84
C GLY A 68 1.79 -3.09 0.62
N ALA A 69 1.90 -4.40 0.48
CA ALA A 69 1.18 -5.13 -0.55
C ALA A 69 0.55 -6.41 0.01
N ALA A 70 -0.72 -6.65 -0.32
CA ALA A 70 -1.41 -7.91 -0.02
C ALA A 70 -1.75 -8.65 -1.32
N GLY A 71 -1.41 -9.93 -1.35
CA GLY A 71 -1.62 -10.82 -2.49
C GLY A 71 -2.45 -12.04 -2.09
N PHE A 72 -3.50 -12.31 -2.85
CA PHE A 72 -4.51 -13.34 -2.56
C PHE A 72 -4.58 -14.31 -3.74
N CYS A 73 -4.57 -15.63 -3.52
CA CYS A 73 -4.58 -16.63 -4.61
C CYS A 73 -3.46 -16.31 -5.64
N TRP A 74 -3.80 -16.14 -6.91
CA TRP A 74 -2.91 -15.74 -8.01
C TRP A 74 -2.06 -14.50 -7.70
N GLY A 75 -2.64 -13.48 -7.04
CA GLY A 75 -1.92 -12.25 -6.76
C GLY A 75 -0.89 -12.38 -5.65
N ALA A 76 -0.89 -13.47 -4.88
CA ALA A 76 0.17 -13.78 -3.92
C ALA A 76 1.51 -14.02 -4.64
N LYS A 77 1.49 -14.63 -5.83
CA LYS A 77 2.70 -14.77 -6.66
C LYS A 77 3.23 -13.42 -7.15
N VAL A 78 2.37 -12.46 -7.46
CA VAL A 78 2.84 -11.11 -7.84
C VAL A 78 3.46 -10.38 -6.64
N VAL A 79 2.84 -10.49 -5.46
CA VAL A 79 3.36 -9.86 -4.22
C VAL A 79 4.64 -10.51 -3.73
N VAL A 80 4.81 -11.83 -3.84
CA VAL A 80 6.09 -12.47 -3.47
C VAL A 80 7.22 -12.08 -4.42
N GLU A 81 6.98 -11.92 -5.74
CA GLU A 81 8.00 -11.38 -6.65
C GLU A 81 8.40 -9.95 -6.28
N LEU A 82 7.42 -9.09 -5.94
CA LEU A 82 7.70 -7.73 -5.45
C LEU A 82 8.53 -7.75 -4.15
N ALA A 83 8.28 -8.72 -3.26
CA ALA A 83 8.97 -8.88 -1.98
C ALA A 83 10.45 -9.29 -2.10
N LYS A 84 10.92 -9.72 -3.28
CA LYS A 84 12.34 -10.03 -3.57
C LYS A 84 13.20 -8.78 -3.84
N TYR A 85 12.59 -7.60 -3.90
CA TYR A 85 13.23 -6.32 -4.25
C TYR A 85 12.66 -5.16 -3.42
N ASP A 86 13.27 -3.98 -3.51
CA ASP A 86 12.89 -2.78 -2.76
C ASP A 86 11.66 -2.03 -3.35
N TYR A 87 10.69 -2.79 -3.86
CA TYR A 87 9.42 -2.28 -4.37
C TYR A 87 8.39 -2.07 -3.25
N ILE A 88 8.41 -2.93 -2.23
CA ILE A 88 7.45 -2.94 -1.12
C ILE A 88 8.17 -3.10 0.22
N THR A 89 7.60 -2.49 1.26
CA THR A 89 8.17 -2.48 2.62
C THR A 89 7.63 -3.63 3.48
N ALA A 90 6.47 -4.20 3.11
CA ALA A 90 5.89 -5.36 3.79
C ALA A 90 4.91 -6.11 2.87
N ALA A 91 5.04 -7.44 2.84
CA ALA A 91 4.18 -8.35 2.08
C ALA A 91 3.19 -9.09 2.99
N VAL A 92 1.97 -9.32 2.49
CA VAL A 92 1.01 -10.28 3.07
C VAL A 92 0.47 -11.19 1.97
N LEU A 93 0.59 -12.50 2.13
CA LEU A 93 0.04 -13.51 1.23
C LEU A 93 -1.16 -14.18 1.91
N LEU A 94 -2.32 -14.24 1.25
CA LEU A 94 -3.53 -14.89 1.77
C LEU A 94 -4.00 -15.96 0.80
N HIS A 95 -4.19 -17.20 1.29
CA HIS A 95 -4.44 -18.39 0.46
C HIS A 95 -3.60 -18.36 -0.84
N PRO A 96 -2.24 -18.37 -0.75
CA PRO A 96 -1.38 -18.17 -1.92
C PRO A 96 -1.63 -19.20 -3.04
N SER A 97 -1.14 -18.91 -4.24
CA SER A 97 -1.17 -19.85 -5.37
C SER A 97 0.03 -19.62 -6.28
N ARG A 98 0.65 -20.70 -6.76
CA ARG A 98 1.82 -20.66 -7.66
C ARG A 98 3.06 -19.96 -7.07
N VAL A 99 3.10 -19.83 -5.74
CA VAL A 99 4.30 -19.47 -4.96
C VAL A 99 5.12 -20.76 -4.76
N THR A 100 6.43 -20.68 -4.93
CA THR A 100 7.38 -21.80 -4.77
C THR A 100 8.27 -21.61 -3.55
N HIS A 101 9.03 -22.65 -3.18
CA HIS A 101 10.05 -22.57 -2.14
C HIS A 101 11.13 -21.54 -2.47
N ASP A 102 11.60 -21.50 -3.72
CA ASP A 102 12.57 -20.51 -4.20
C ASP A 102 12.04 -19.08 -4.06
N ASP A 103 10.74 -18.86 -4.33
CA ASP A 103 10.13 -17.54 -4.19
C ASP A 103 10.24 -16.99 -2.77
N ILE A 104 10.04 -17.86 -1.78
CA ILE A 104 10.16 -17.56 -0.36
C ILE A 104 11.63 -17.42 0.05
N GLY A 105 12.51 -18.25 -0.53
CA GLY A 105 13.96 -18.19 -0.38
C GLY A 105 14.55 -16.84 -0.82
N ASP A 106 13.94 -16.18 -1.81
CA ASP A 106 14.40 -14.88 -2.34
C ASP A 106 13.80 -13.64 -1.67
N VAL A 107 12.77 -13.78 -0.81
CA VAL A 107 12.10 -12.62 -0.15
C VAL A 107 13.09 -11.79 0.68
N LYS A 108 12.99 -10.46 0.62
CA LYS A 108 13.85 -9.51 1.37
C LYS A 108 13.07 -8.59 2.31
N CYS A 109 11.81 -8.27 2.01
CA CYS A 109 10.97 -7.49 2.92
C CYS A 109 10.21 -8.40 3.92
N PRO A 110 9.84 -7.90 5.12
CA PRO A 110 9.00 -8.65 6.05
C PRO A 110 7.71 -9.19 5.42
N ILE A 111 7.42 -10.49 5.64
CA ILE A 111 6.33 -11.21 4.98
C ILE A 111 5.41 -11.96 5.96
N SER A 112 4.10 -11.80 5.79
CA SER A 112 3.08 -12.61 6.47
C SER A 112 2.42 -13.57 5.49
N ILE A 113 2.27 -14.85 5.83
CA ILE A 113 1.65 -15.89 5.00
C ILE A 113 0.49 -16.54 5.75
N LEU A 114 -0.73 -16.27 5.28
CA LEU A 114 -1.97 -16.82 5.80
C LEU A 114 -2.44 -17.95 4.88
N GLY A 115 -2.38 -19.20 5.35
CA GLY A 115 -2.83 -20.41 4.65
C GLY A 115 -4.18 -20.92 5.13
N ALA A 116 -4.83 -21.79 4.36
CA ALA A 116 -6.09 -22.44 4.71
C ALA A 116 -5.85 -23.94 5.00
N GLU A 117 -6.48 -24.48 6.04
CA GLU A 117 -6.36 -25.89 6.43
C GLU A 117 -6.86 -26.85 5.34
N THR A 118 -7.93 -26.49 4.62
CA THR A 118 -8.53 -27.34 3.58
C THR A 118 -8.18 -26.86 2.16
N ASP A 119 -7.05 -26.18 2.00
CA ASP A 119 -6.56 -25.70 0.72
C ASP A 119 -5.91 -26.83 -0.10
N HIS A 120 -6.44 -27.12 -1.29
CA HIS A 120 -5.85 -28.08 -2.23
C HIS A 120 -4.91 -27.44 -3.26
N ILE A 121 -4.85 -26.11 -3.33
CA ILE A 121 -3.98 -25.37 -4.27
C ILE A 121 -2.63 -25.08 -3.63
N THR A 122 -2.63 -24.68 -2.35
CA THR A 122 -1.41 -24.57 -1.52
C THR A 122 -1.67 -25.24 -0.18
N PRO A 123 -1.44 -26.57 -0.07
CA PRO A 123 -1.74 -27.33 1.14
C PRO A 123 -1.03 -26.82 2.39
N PRO A 124 -1.57 -27.08 3.60
CA PRO A 124 -0.97 -26.68 4.87
C PRO A 124 0.51 -27.08 5.01
N GLU A 125 0.89 -28.22 4.45
CA GLU A 125 2.28 -28.69 4.48
C GLU A 125 3.23 -27.78 3.70
N MET A 126 2.81 -27.27 2.55
CA MET A 126 3.58 -26.29 1.78
C MET A 126 3.69 -24.95 2.53
N ILE A 127 2.63 -24.54 3.24
CA ILE A 127 2.64 -23.34 4.10
C ILE A 127 3.63 -23.51 5.27
N LYS A 128 3.72 -24.70 5.89
CA LYS A 128 4.74 -24.99 6.92
C LYS A 128 6.15 -24.90 6.35
N GLN A 129 6.40 -25.51 5.19
CA GLN A 129 7.70 -25.46 4.51
C GLN A 129 8.13 -24.03 4.17
N PHE A 130 7.19 -23.16 3.78
CA PHE A 130 7.49 -21.72 3.64
C PHE A 130 7.89 -21.08 4.97
N GLY A 131 7.23 -21.46 6.07
CA GLY A 131 7.61 -21.04 7.43
C GLY A 131 8.98 -21.54 7.87
N GLU A 132 9.37 -22.76 7.49
CA GLU A 132 10.71 -23.33 7.76
C GLU A 132 11.81 -22.55 7.01
N ILE A 133 11.59 -22.26 5.71
CA ILE A 133 12.50 -21.41 4.92
C ILE A 133 12.63 -20.02 5.53
N LEU A 134 11.53 -19.37 5.90
CA LEU A 134 11.56 -18.05 6.54
C LEU A 134 12.22 -18.09 7.92
N SER A 135 12.04 -19.17 8.69
CA SER A 135 12.71 -19.36 9.98
C SER A 135 14.23 -19.51 9.85
N SER A 136 14.73 -19.95 8.68
CA SER A 136 16.16 -19.99 8.38
C SER A 136 16.76 -18.64 7.99
N LYS A 137 15.93 -17.59 7.85
CA LYS A 137 16.28 -16.23 7.41
C LYS A 137 15.96 -15.19 8.51
N PRO A 138 16.72 -15.15 9.61
CA PRO A 138 16.42 -14.29 10.77
C PRO A 138 16.43 -12.79 10.47
N GLU A 139 17.01 -12.37 9.33
CA GLU A 139 16.96 -11.01 8.82
C GLU A 139 15.59 -10.62 8.18
N VAL A 140 14.78 -11.61 7.81
CA VAL A 140 13.42 -11.41 7.25
C VAL A 140 12.38 -11.76 8.30
N ASP A 141 11.90 -10.73 9.00
CA ASP A 141 10.81 -10.88 9.97
C ASP A 141 9.55 -11.43 9.28
N SER A 142 9.03 -12.53 9.82
CA SER A 142 8.01 -13.34 9.16
C SER A 142 6.91 -13.82 10.12
N HIS A 143 5.72 -13.99 9.56
CA HIS A 143 4.59 -14.60 10.27
C HIS A 143 3.93 -15.63 9.36
N VAL A 144 3.70 -16.85 9.86
CA VAL A 144 2.99 -17.89 9.12
C VAL A 144 1.87 -18.44 9.98
N LYS A 145 0.66 -18.47 9.43
CA LYS A 145 -0.55 -18.92 10.13
C LYS A 145 -1.45 -19.73 9.20
N ILE A 146 -1.86 -20.91 9.64
CA ILE A 146 -2.85 -21.75 8.95
C ILE A 146 -4.19 -21.59 9.67
N PHE A 147 -5.23 -21.21 8.93
CA PHE A 147 -6.57 -21.02 9.47
C PHE A 147 -7.34 -22.35 9.42
N PRO A 148 -7.89 -22.83 10.55
CA PRO A 148 -8.66 -24.06 10.61
C PRO A 148 -10.07 -23.89 9.99
N GLY A 149 -10.61 -24.98 9.44
CA GLY A 149 -11.96 -25.07 8.91
C GLY A 149 -12.26 -24.23 7.65
N VAL A 150 -11.24 -23.63 7.03
CA VAL A 150 -11.41 -22.77 5.85
C VAL A 150 -10.75 -23.33 4.59
N VAL A 151 -11.35 -22.97 3.44
CA VAL A 151 -10.96 -23.38 2.09
C VAL A 151 -10.14 -22.31 1.37
N HIS A 152 -9.54 -22.67 0.23
CA HIS A 152 -8.90 -21.70 -0.65
C HIS A 152 -9.83 -20.53 -1.02
N GLY A 153 -9.38 -19.29 -0.81
CA GLY A 153 -10.18 -18.10 -1.10
C GLY A 153 -11.03 -17.56 0.05
N TRP A 154 -10.94 -18.13 1.26
CA TRP A 154 -11.84 -17.79 2.37
C TRP A 154 -11.90 -16.30 2.71
N SER A 155 -10.78 -15.56 2.63
CA SER A 155 -10.75 -14.13 2.92
C SER A 155 -11.41 -13.24 1.86
N LEU A 156 -11.79 -13.79 0.70
CA LEU A 156 -12.46 -13.03 -0.38
C LEU A 156 -13.78 -13.66 -0.90
N ARG A 157 -14.08 -14.92 -0.55
CA ARG A 157 -15.19 -15.70 -1.11
C ARG A 157 -16.09 -16.34 -0.04
N TYR A 158 -16.05 -15.81 1.18
CA TYR A 158 -16.98 -16.17 2.24
C TYR A 158 -18.39 -15.64 1.97
N ASP A 159 -19.42 -16.35 2.43
CA ASP A 159 -20.76 -15.79 2.55
C ASP A 159 -20.80 -14.91 3.81
N VAL A 160 -21.26 -13.66 3.66
CA VAL A 160 -21.44 -12.72 4.78
C VAL A 160 -22.58 -13.12 5.72
N LYS A 161 -23.45 -14.05 5.30
CA LYS A 161 -24.53 -14.62 6.13
C LYS A 161 -24.06 -15.82 6.95
N ASP A 162 -23.01 -16.51 6.52
CA ASP A 162 -22.33 -17.50 7.34
C ASP A 162 -21.43 -16.75 8.34
N LYS A 163 -21.91 -16.66 9.58
CA LYS A 163 -21.21 -15.96 10.66
C LYS A 163 -19.80 -16.53 10.89
N THR A 164 -19.60 -17.84 10.81
CA THR A 164 -18.31 -18.48 11.05
C THR A 164 -17.34 -18.22 9.89
N ALA A 165 -17.80 -18.30 8.64
CA ALA A 165 -16.99 -17.96 7.49
C ALA A 165 -16.61 -16.46 7.49
N ALA A 166 -17.56 -15.58 7.85
CA ALA A 166 -17.32 -14.15 7.99
C ALA A 166 -16.33 -13.83 9.12
N GLU A 167 -16.46 -14.46 10.28
CA GLU A 167 -15.52 -14.32 11.41
C GLU A 167 -14.09 -14.76 11.02
N LYS A 168 -13.93 -15.85 10.25
CA LYS A 168 -12.62 -16.32 9.79
C LYS A 168 -11.99 -15.45 8.72
N ALA A 169 -12.78 -14.85 7.83
CA ALA A 169 -12.29 -13.84 6.89
C ALA A 169 -11.91 -12.54 7.63
N GLU A 170 -12.73 -12.11 8.59
CA GLU A 170 -12.48 -10.95 9.45
C GLU A 170 -11.20 -11.09 10.27
N GLU A 171 -10.94 -12.28 10.83
CA GLU A 171 -9.70 -12.63 11.52
C GLU A 171 -8.48 -12.48 10.59
N ALA A 172 -8.52 -13.03 9.38
CA ALA A 172 -7.44 -12.89 8.40
C ALA A 172 -7.20 -11.44 7.94
N HIS A 173 -8.26 -10.63 7.81
CA HIS A 173 -8.14 -9.20 7.53
C HIS A 173 -7.49 -8.43 8.69
N LYS A 174 -7.79 -8.79 9.94
CA LYS A 174 -7.17 -8.17 11.12
C LYS A 174 -5.69 -8.52 11.21
N ASP A 175 -5.31 -9.77 10.98
CA ASP A 175 -3.91 -10.19 10.99
C ASP A 175 -3.08 -9.44 9.93
N MET A 176 -3.62 -9.30 8.72
CA MET A 176 -3.04 -8.50 7.64
C MET A 176 -2.89 -7.01 7.99
N LEU A 177 -3.92 -6.38 8.59
CA LEU A 177 -3.83 -4.97 9.03
C LEU A 177 -2.82 -4.79 10.19
N ASN A 178 -2.85 -5.70 11.16
CA ASN A 178 -1.92 -5.72 12.29
C ASN A 178 -0.47 -5.84 11.82
N TRP A 179 -0.21 -6.68 10.80
CA TRP A 179 1.11 -6.79 10.17
C TRP A 179 1.62 -5.44 9.67
N TRP A 180 0.81 -4.70 8.91
CA TRP A 180 1.21 -3.37 8.41
C TRP A 180 1.38 -2.34 9.53
N TYR A 181 0.50 -2.29 10.53
CA TYR A 181 0.63 -1.36 11.65
C TYR A 181 1.92 -1.58 12.46
N GLN A 182 2.34 -2.85 12.65
CA GLN A 182 3.60 -3.16 13.31
C GLN A 182 4.78 -2.58 12.51
N ARG A 183 4.81 -2.78 11.20
CA ARG A 183 5.88 -2.25 10.31
C ARG A 183 5.89 -0.73 10.26
N GLN A 184 4.74 -0.09 10.16
CA GLN A 184 4.61 1.37 10.19
C GLN A 184 5.22 1.96 11.48
N ARG A 185 4.91 1.37 12.64
CA ARG A 185 5.49 1.80 13.93
C ARG A 185 7.00 1.57 13.99
N SER A 186 7.50 0.43 13.51
CA SER A 186 8.95 0.17 13.45
C SER A 186 9.70 1.22 12.63
N LEU A 187 9.13 1.64 11.49
CA LEU A 187 9.71 2.65 10.59
C LEU A 187 9.71 4.05 11.20
N GLN A 188 8.64 4.43 11.92
CA GLN A 188 8.59 5.70 12.65
C GLN A 188 9.66 5.75 13.74
N VAL A 189 9.79 4.68 14.55
CA VAL A 189 10.80 4.59 15.61
C VAL A 189 12.25 4.57 15.07
N SER A 190 12.51 3.99 13.89
CA SER A 190 13.84 4.09 13.27
C SER A 190 14.18 5.51 12.81
N ASN A 191 13.20 6.23 12.25
CA ASN A 191 13.42 7.60 11.77
C ASN A 191 13.69 8.58 12.92
N GLU A 192 12.96 8.47 14.04
CA GLU A 192 13.19 9.29 15.25
C GLU A 192 14.60 9.11 15.82
N LYS A 193 15.11 7.87 15.85
CA LYS A 193 16.47 7.55 16.31
C LYS A 193 17.57 8.13 15.41
N HIS A 194 17.33 8.19 14.09
CA HIS A 194 18.27 8.85 13.18
C HIS A 194 18.35 10.36 13.41
N ILE A 195 17.23 11.01 13.74
CA ILE A 195 17.21 12.45 14.04
C ILE A 195 18.01 12.76 15.32
N HIS A 196 17.87 11.95 16.37
CA HIS A 196 18.57 12.16 17.65
C HIS A 196 20.10 11.97 17.61
N ASN A 197 20.64 11.24 16.64
CA ASN A 197 22.08 10.97 16.54
C ASN A 197 22.90 12.01 15.74
N SER A 198 22.27 13.09 15.25
CA SER A 198 22.92 14.13 14.42
C SER A 198 23.29 15.42 15.16
N GLY A 199 23.16 15.46 16.49
CA GLY A 199 23.33 16.68 17.30
C GLY A 199 24.79 17.04 17.63
N THR A 200 25.42 17.89 16.83
CA THR A 200 26.60 18.66 17.27
C THR A 200 26.18 19.75 18.27
N MET A 201 26.76 19.79 19.47
CA MET A 201 26.44 20.80 20.48
C MET A 201 26.95 22.21 20.10
N PRO A 202 26.14 23.28 20.24
CA PRO A 202 26.62 24.65 20.18
C PRO A 202 27.30 25.08 21.49
N PRO A 203 28.23 26.06 21.45
CA PRO A 203 29.01 26.48 22.62
C PRO A 203 28.21 27.35 23.60
N LYS A 204 28.59 27.30 24.89
CA LYS A 204 28.05 28.15 25.96
C LYS A 204 28.57 29.59 25.84
N ILE A 205 27.69 30.56 26.10
CA ILE A 205 28.03 31.97 26.39
C ILE A 205 27.40 32.35 27.73
N THR A 206 28.09 33.18 28.52
CA THR A 206 27.68 33.62 29.87
C THR A 206 27.50 35.13 29.92
N SER A 207 26.41 35.60 30.55
CA SER A 207 26.20 36.91 31.25
C SER A 207 26.84 38.18 30.66
N SER A 208 26.16 39.32 30.51
CA SER A 208 25.10 39.90 31.35
C SER A 208 24.47 41.12 30.66
N GLY A 209 23.16 41.31 30.81
CA GLY A 209 22.38 42.42 30.23
C GLY A 209 20.92 42.30 30.64
N THR A 210 20.12 43.37 30.54
CA THR A 210 18.73 43.42 31.05
C THR A 210 17.79 42.50 30.27
N HIS A 211 17.60 41.28 30.80
CA HIS A 211 17.02 40.12 30.12
C HIS A 211 15.63 40.30 29.49
N ASN A 212 14.84 41.30 29.89
CA ASN A 212 13.48 41.48 29.37
C ASN A 212 13.44 42.23 28.03
N ASP A 213 14.23 43.31 27.89
CA ASP A 213 14.14 44.19 26.73
C ASP A 213 14.79 43.56 25.48
N GLU A 214 15.86 42.77 25.67
CA GLU A 214 16.48 41.96 24.61
C GLU A 214 15.54 40.85 24.13
N LEU A 215 14.87 40.13 25.04
CA LEU A 215 13.90 39.10 24.67
C LEU A 215 12.69 39.69 23.95
N GLN A 216 12.20 40.86 24.38
CA GLN A 216 11.09 41.53 23.71
C GLN A 216 11.49 42.01 22.31
N THR A 217 12.70 42.57 22.15
CA THR A 217 13.26 42.93 20.84
C THR A 217 13.39 41.72 19.91
N ILE A 218 13.82 40.55 20.43
CA ILE A 218 13.92 39.30 19.66
C ILE A 218 12.53 38.78 19.26
N VAL A 219 11.55 38.82 20.16
CA VAL A 219 10.17 38.39 19.86
C VAL A 219 9.50 39.29 18.83
N GLU A 220 9.74 40.61 18.88
CA GLU A 220 9.25 41.56 17.89
C GLU A 220 9.94 41.35 16.52
N HIS A 221 11.26 41.12 16.49
CA HIS A 221 12.00 40.81 15.27
C HIS A 221 11.51 39.52 14.61
N LEU A 222 11.42 38.41 15.36
CA LEU A 222 10.91 37.13 14.86
C LEU A 222 9.45 37.22 14.41
N SER A 223 8.62 38.02 15.10
CA SER A 223 7.23 38.28 14.67
C SER A 223 7.16 39.07 13.36
N GLN A 224 8.13 39.95 13.11
CA GLN A 224 8.23 40.72 11.87
C GLN A 224 8.76 39.88 10.72
N GLU A 225 9.79 39.05 10.94
CA GLU A 225 10.25 38.05 9.98
C GLU A 225 9.15 37.05 9.61
N LEU A 226 8.37 36.57 10.59
CA LEU A 226 7.24 35.66 10.35
C LEU A 226 6.13 36.33 9.51
N LYS A 227 5.83 37.62 9.78
CA LYS A 227 4.90 38.41 8.96
C LYS A 227 5.43 38.61 7.54
N GLU A 228 6.71 38.93 7.37
CA GLU A 228 7.33 39.06 6.05
C GLU A 228 7.37 37.74 5.28
N ALA A 229 7.71 36.62 5.94
CA ALA A 229 7.69 35.30 5.33
C ALA A 229 6.27 34.92 4.87
N ASN A 230 5.25 35.20 5.68
CA ASN A 230 3.85 34.99 5.30
C ASN A 230 3.40 35.92 4.15
N LEU A 231 3.86 37.18 4.12
CA LEU A 231 3.62 38.11 3.01
C LEU A 231 4.34 37.69 1.72
N ARG A 232 5.56 37.16 1.81
CA ARG A 232 6.31 36.56 0.67
C ARG A 232 5.58 35.33 0.15
N PHE A 233 5.12 34.45 1.05
CA PHE A 233 4.30 33.28 0.69
C PHE A 233 2.99 33.69 -0.01
N GLN A 234 2.26 34.70 0.50
CA GLN A 234 1.04 35.19 -0.15
C GLN A 234 1.31 35.86 -1.51
N ARG A 235 2.42 36.61 -1.68
CA ARG A 235 2.82 37.13 -3.00
C ARG A 235 3.15 36.00 -3.97
N GLN A 236 3.83 34.96 -3.51
CA GLN A 236 4.15 33.79 -4.33
C GLN A 236 2.89 32.98 -4.74
N GLN A 237 1.82 33.00 -3.93
CA GLN A 237 0.50 32.49 -4.35
C GLN A 237 -0.20 33.42 -5.37
N LEU A 238 -0.08 34.75 -5.23
CA LEU A 238 -0.67 35.73 -6.14
C LEU A 238 0.03 35.75 -7.53
N GLU A 239 1.35 35.67 -7.58
CA GLU A 239 2.13 35.59 -8.83
C GLU A 239 1.79 34.29 -9.60
N ASN A 240 1.66 33.16 -8.90
CA ASN A 240 1.14 31.92 -9.48
C ASN A 240 -0.31 32.06 -10.01
N THR A 241 -1.12 32.98 -9.48
CA THR A 241 -2.50 33.20 -9.94
C THR A 241 -2.56 33.92 -11.29
N GLN A 242 -1.52 34.69 -11.67
CA GLN A 242 -1.47 35.34 -12.97
C GLN A 242 -1.02 34.37 -14.08
N GLN A 243 -0.26 33.33 -13.74
CA GLN A 243 0.10 32.22 -14.64
C GLN A 243 -1.02 31.15 -14.76
N PHE A 244 -2.09 31.26 -13.98
CA PHE A 244 -3.24 30.36 -13.98
C PHE A 244 -4.17 30.53 -15.21
N GLY A 245 -4.03 31.63 -15.96
CA GLY A 245 -4.83 31.92 -17.17
C GLY A 245 -4.49 31.02 -18.36
N GLU A 246 -3.27 30.51 -18.46
CA GLU A 246 -2.85 29.58 -19.52
C GLU A 246 -2.97 28.11 -19.06
N CYS A 247 -2.81 27.86 -17.76
CA CYS A 247 -2.94 26.52 -17.18
C CYS A 247 -4.40 26.02 -17.08
N THR A 248 -5.39 26.92 -17.09
CA THR A 248 -6.82 26.56 -16.97
C THR A 248 -7.37 25.75 -18.14
N GLN A 249 -6.76 25.84 -19.33
CA GLN A 249 -7.17 25.02 -20.48
C GLN A 249 -6.72 23.55 -20.35
N GLN A 250 -5.61 23.28 -19.62
CA GLN A 250 -5.16 21.91 -19.32
C GLN A 250 -5.79 21.35 -18.02
N ILE A 251 -6.05 22.21 -17.02
CA ILE A 251 -6.71 21.79 -15.77
C ILE A 251 -8.21 21.48 -15.99
N GLY A 252 -8.88 22.09 -16.98
CA GLY A 252 -10.26 21.76 -17.34
C GLY A 252 -10.46 20.29 -17.69
N GLU A 253 -9.54 19.71 -18.47
CA GLU A 253 -9.55 18.28 -18.83
C GLU A 253 -9.19 17.38 -17.64
N LEU A 254 -8.23 17.81 -16.80
CA LEU A 254 -7.82 17.11 -15.58
C LEU A 254 -8.93 17.05 -14.52
N LYS A 255 -9.77 18.08 -14.42
CA LYS A 255 -10.90 18.11 -13.48
C LYS A 255 -12.02 17.15 -13.90
N ALA A 256 -12.36 17.12 -15.19
CA ALA A 256 -13.28 16.12 -15.75
C ALA A 256 -12.76 14.67 -15.62
N LEU A 257 -11.44 14.47 -15.59
CA LEU A 257 -10.81 13.19 -15.30
C LEU A 257 -10.83 12.80 -13.81
N LEU A 258 -10.80 13.76 -12.89
CA LEU A 258 -10.75 13.52 -11.45
C LEU A 258 -12.11 13.24 -10.80
N GLU A 259 -13.22 13.71 -11.38
CA GLU A 259 -14.58 13.50 -10.86
C GLU A 259 -15.09 12.04 -10.92
N HIS A 260 -14.32 11.11 -11.51
CA HIS A 260 -14.63 9.67 -11.54
C HIS A 260 -13.74 8.77 -10.66
N PHE A 261 -12.84 9.33 -9.84
CA PHE A 261 -12.05 8.53 -8.89
C PHE A 261 -12.75 8.38 -7.52
N ILE A 262 -13.22 7.17 -7.18
CA ILE A 262 -13.67 6.87 -5.81
C ILE A 262 -12.46 6.61 -4.90
N CYS A 263 -11.76 7.71 -4.58
CA CYS A 263 -10.83 7.80 -3.46
C CYS A 263 -11.62 7.95 -2.16
N SER A 264 -11.74 6.89 -1.36
CA SER A 264 -12.21 7.02 0.02
C SER A 264 -11.14 7.72 0.85
N GLN A 265 -11.43 8.94 1.32
CA GLN A 265 -10.57 9.71 2.21
C GLN A 265 -11.05 9.53 3.66
N PRO A 266 -10.19 9.06 4.59
CA PRO A 266 -10.37 9.32 6.01
C PRO A 266 -10.09 10.79 6.36
N LEU A 267 -10.56 11.22 7.53
CA LEU A 267 -10.54 12.62 7.96
C LEU A 267 -9.15 13.25 8.06
N LYS A 268 -9.10 14.57 7.87
CA LYS A 268 -7.91 15.43 7.96
C LYS A 268 -7.18 15.25 9.30
N ASN A 269 -5.84 15.17 9.20
CA ASN A 269 -4.80 15.42 10.23
C ASN A 269 -3.91 14.22 10.62
N SER A 270 -3.09 13.76 9.67
CA SER A 270 -1.70 13.35 9.96
C SER A 270 -0.85 13.53 8.70
N GLY A 271 0.45 13.81 8.87
CA GLY A 271 1.33 14.31 7.80
C GLY A 271 1.89 13.28 6.82
N GLU A 272 1.43 12.01 6.85
CA GLU A 272 2.00 10.92 6.05
C GLU A 272 0.91 10.20 5.25
N LYS A 273 1.16 9.98 3.95
CA LYS A 273 0.26 9.22 3.06
C LYS A 273 0.83 7.82 2.85
N TRP A 274 0.07 6.79 3.22
CA TRP A 274 0.51 5.39 3.24
C TRP A 274 -0.30 4.54 2.26
N LEU A 275 0.28 3.97 1.20
CA LEU A 275 -0.49 3.28 0.16
C LEU A 275 -0.30 1.75 0.12
N ASN A 276 -1.41 1.02 0.10
CA ASN A 276 -1.44 -0.45 -0.02
C ASN A 276 -1.90 -0.95 -1.40
N PHE A 277 -1.21 -1.95 -1.96
CA PHE A 277 -1.47 -2.63 -3.25
C PHE A 277 -2.21 -3.99 -3.16
N TRP A 278 -3.04 -4.31 -4.17
CA TRP A 278 -3.96 -5.48 -4.23
C TRP A 278 -4.20 -5.96 -5.69
N PHE A 279 -4.39 -7.26 -5.98
CA PHE A 279 -4.08 -7.88 -7.30
C PHE A 279 -5.03 -9.02 -7.84
N PHE A 280 -6.38 -8.89 -7.98
CA PHE A 280 -7.26 -10.10 -8.08
C PHE A 280 -8.31 -10.24 -9.20
N ARG A 281 -8.50 -11.51 -9.62
CA ARG A 281 -9.62 -12.08 -10.42
C ARG A 281 -11.00 -11.53 -10.03
N ILE A 282 -11.65 -10.85 -10.97
CA ILE A 282 -13.07 -10.42 -10.97
C ILE A 282 -13.95 -11.53 -11.62
N ASP A 283 -15.28 -11.42 -11.60
CA ASP A 283 -16.22 -12.31 -12.33
C ASP A 283 -17.27 -11.45 -13.09
N LYS A 284 -17.85 -11.98 -14.18
CA LYS A 284 -18.63 -11.25 -15.20
C LYS A 284 -19.77 -10.37 -14.67
N LYS A 285 -20.35 -10.69 -13.50
CA LYS A 285 -21.43 -9.88 -12.88
C LYS A 285 -20.98 -8.53 -12.29
N HIS A 286 -19.68 -8.22 -12.23
CA HIS A 286 -19.14 -6.98 -11.63
C HIS A 286 -18.39 -6.08 -12.62
N TRP A 287 -18.57 -6.30 -13.92
CA TRP A 287 -17.77 -5.69 -15.00
C TRP A 287 -17.87 -4.16 -15.14
N HIS A 288 -18.84 -3.50 -14.49
CA HIS A 288 -19.09 -2.05 -14.65
C HIS A 288 -18.42 -1.16 -13.59
N CYS A 289 -17.76 -1.72 -12.55
CA CYS A 289 -17.22 -0.93 -11.43
C CYS A 289 -15.69 -0.99 -11.28
N LEU A 290 -14.96 -1.53 -12.27
CA LEU A 290 -13.50 -1.63 -12.25
C LEU A 290 -12.88 -0.96 -13.48
N ARG A 291 -12.42 0.28 -13.28
CA ARG A 291 -11.55 1.00 -14.20
C ARG A 291 -10.66 1.99 -13.44
N ILE A 292 -9.60 1.48 -12.78
CA ILE A 292 -8.54 2.32 -12.21
C ILE A 292 -7.17 1.74 -12.61
N VAL A 293 -6.41 2.56 -13.35
CA VAL A 293 -5.05 2.34 -13.89
C VAL A 293 -4.86 1.08 -14.76
N SER A 294 -5.07 1.22 -16.08
CA SER A 294 -4.51 0.29 -17.09
C SER A 294 -4.40 0.84 -18.54
N GLN A 295 -4.94 2.04 -18.85
CA GLN A 295 -4.97 2.59 -20.23
C GLN A 295 -4.21 3.92 -20.48
N ARG A 296 -3.29 4.36 -19.61
CA ARG A 296 -2.45 5.57 -19.88
C ARG A 296 -0.93 5.38 -19.84
N LEU A 297 -0.41 4.20 -19.49
CA LEU A 297 1.03 3.90 -19.47
C LEU A 297 1.56 3.33 -20.81
N LYS A 298 0.91 3.64 -21.94
CA LYS A 298 1.28 3.15 -23.29
C LYS A 298 1.30 4.24 -24.38
N GLN A 299 1.25 5.52 -24.01
CA GLN A 299 1.21 6.64 -24.96
C GLN A 299 2.08 7.84 -24.55
N GLU A 300 3.08 7.61 -23.70
CA GLU A 300 4.20 8.52 -23.44
C GLU A 300 5.51 7.72 -23.49
#